data_AF-A0A0P9V9D4-F1
#
_entry.id   AF-A0A0P9V9D4-F1
#
_cell.length_a   1.000
_cell.length_b   1.000
_cell.length_c   1.000
_cell.angle_alpha   90.00
_cell.angle_beta   90.00
_cell.angle_gamma   90.00
#
_symmetry.space_group_name_H-M   'P 1'
#
loop_
_entity.id
_entity.type
_entity.pdbx_description
1 polymer ?
#
loop_
_entity_poly.entity_id
_entity_poly.type
_entity_poly.pdbx_seq_one_letter_code
_entity_poly.pdbx_strand_id
1 'polypeptide(L)' 'MNTTIVGVGAIVDGRYKGANATSTFLLGNLQSTLDNSCDTDTDTGVTLVSGLSTLLITP' A
#
# COMPACT_ATOMS: atom_id res chain seq x y z
N MET A 1 14.22 -3.38 -4.91
CA MET A 1 12.98 -3.41 -5.72
C MET A 1 11.92 -2.59 -5.00
N ASN A 2 11.16 -1.75 -5.70
CA ASN A 2 10.03 -1.04 -5.11
C ASN A 2 8.75 -1.83 -5.41
N THR A 3 7.94 -2.09 -4.38
CA THR A 3 6.65 -2.78 -4.55
C THR A 3 5.52 -1.76 -4.42
N THR A 4 4.52 -1.90 -5.27
CA THR A 4 3.37 -0.99 -5.31
C THR A 4 2.10 -1.78 -5.01
N ILE A 5 1.30 -1.31 -4.05
CA ILE A 5 -0.06 -1.80 -3.80
C ILE A 5 -1.03 -0.81 -4.44
N VAL A 6 -1.97 -1.31 -5.25
CA VAL A 6 -3.01 -0.49 -5.88
C VAL A 6 -4.37 -0.99 -5.42
N GLY A 7 -5.12 -0.12 -4.73
CA GLY A 7 -6.52 -0.34 -4.39
C GLY A 7 -7.42 0.44 -5.37
N VAL A 8 -8.35 -0.24 -6.01
CA VAL A 8 -9.35 0.38 -6.91
C VAL A 8 -10.73 0.18 -6.30
N GLY A 9 -11.53 1.24 -6.25
CA GLY A 9 -12.87 1.18 -5.70
C GLY A 9 -13.67 2.45 -5.96
N ALA A 10 -14.72 2.65 -5.19
CA ALA A 10 -15.55 3.84 -5.23
C ALA A 10 -15.59 4.55 -3.88
N ILE A 11 -15.71 5.87 -3.90
CA ILE A 11 -15.90 6.66 -2.68
C ILE A 11 -17.32 6.42 -2.15
N VAL A 12 -17.43 5.89 -0.93
CA VAL A 12 -18.73 5.52 -0.35
C VAL A 12 -19.43 6.66 0.39
N ASP A 13 -18.68 7.71 0.77
CA ASP A 13 -19.22 8.85 1.51
C ASP A 13 -18.45 10.16 1.26
N GLY A 14 -19.09 11.30 1.56
CA GLY A 14 -18.53 12.65 1.41
C GLY A 14 -18.75 13.29 0.03
N ARG A 15 -17.93 14.29 -0.30
CA ARG A 15 -18.11 15.18 -1.47
C ARG A 15 -18.00 14.49 -2.82
N TYR A 16 -17.25 13.39 -2.91
CA TYR A 16 -17.03 12.64 -4.14
C TYR A 16 -17.75 11.28 -4.12
N LYS A 17 -18.80 11.14 -3.32
CA LYS A 17 -19.55 9.88 -3.20
C LYS A 17 -19.98 9.35 -4.57
N GLY A 18 -19.68 8.08 -4.82
CA GLY A 18 -19.94 7.39 -6.09
C GLY A 18 -18.84 7.51 -7.13
N ALA A 19 -17.87 8.43 -6.96
CA ALA A 19 -16.75 8.58 -7.88
C ALA A 19 -15.78 7.40 -7.77
N ASN A 20 -15.15 7.06 -8.90
CA ASN A 20 -14.09 6.05 -8.92
C ASN A 20 -12.84 6.59 -8.21
N ALA A 21 -12.20 5.73 -7.44
CA ALA A 21 -11.01 6.05 -6.66
C ALA A 21 -9.94 4.99 -6.89
N THR A 22 -8.73 5.45 -7.16
CA THR A 22 -7.52 4.61 -7.19
C THR A 22 -6.58 5.10 -6.11
N SER A 23 -6.25 4.22 -5.17
CA SER A 23 -5.28 4.47 -4.12
C SER A 23 -4.01 3.68 -4.40
N THR A 24 -2.87 4.36 -4.48
CA THR A 24 -1.57 3.75 -4.75
C THR A 24 -0.69 3.93 -3.52
N PHE A 25 -0.15 2.84 -3.01
CA PHE A 25 0.84 2.82 -1.94
C PHE A 25 2.16 2.30 -2.48
N LEU A 26 3.18 3.15 -2.51
CA LEU A 26 4.53 2.74 -2.84
C LEU A 26 5.21 2.28 -1.56
N LEU A 27 5.46 0.98 -1.43
CA LEU A 27 6.17 0.43 -0.29
C LEU A 27 7.66 0.77 -0.44
N GLY A 28 8.14 1.69 0.38
CA GLY A 28 9.57 1.86 0.63
C GLY A 28 10.13 0.64 1.34
N ASN A 29 11.46 0.54 1.44
CA ASN A 29 12.21 -0.36 2.32
C ASN A 29 11.82 -1.87 2.36
N LEU A 30 10.95 -2.35 1.47
CA LEU A 30 10.47 -3.73 1.50
C LEU A 30 11.61 -4.72 1.31
N GLN A 31 12.54 -4.45 0.38
CA GLN A 31 13.70 -5.32 0.18
C GLN A 31 14.56 -5.42 1.44
N SER A 32 14.90 -4.29 2.07
CA SER A 32 15.66 -4.32 3.34
C SER A 32 14.90 -4.99 4.48
N THR A 33 13.57 -4.91 4.49
CA THR A 33 12.73 -5.63 5.46
C THR A 33 12.76 -7.13 5.17
N LEU A 34 12.68 -7.54 3.91
CA LEU A 34 12.74 -8.96 3.50
C LEU A 34 14.14 -9.57 3.69
N ASP A 35 15.20 -8.83 3.35
CA ASP A 35 16.59 -9.28 3.44
C ASP A 35 16.99 -9.58 4.91
N ASN A 36 16.49 -8.79 5.87
CA ASN A 36 16.69 -9.04 7.30
C ASN A 36 15.68 -10.04 7.89
N SER A 37 14.60 -10.35 7.19
CA SER A 37 13.54 -11.24 7.70
C SER A 37 13.86 -12.72 7.52
N CYS A 38 14.85 -13.07 6.69
CA CYS A 38 15.25 -14.47 6.48
C CYS A 38 16.16 -15.04 7.57
N ASP A 39 16.78 -14.20 8.41
CA ASP A 39 17.68 -14.64 9.50
C ASP A 39 16.98 -14.79 10.86
N THR A 40 15.72 -14.37 11.00
CA THR A 40 14.93 -14.53 12.22
C THR A 40 13.66 -15.32 11.97
N ASP A 41 13.83 -16.63 12.00
CA ASP A 41 12.81 -17.67 12.00
C ASP A 41 11.82 -17.51 13.17
N THR A 42 10.76 -16.70 12.98
CA THR A 42 9.46 -16.83 13.65
C THR A 42 8.37 -16.15 12.80
N ASP A 43 7.90 -16.85 11.76
CA ASP A 43 6.52 -16.92 11.22
C ASP A 43 5.63 -15.65 11.11
N THR A 44 6.19 -14.46 11.19
CA THR A 44 5.46 -13.20 11.00
C THR A 44 6.03 -12.54 9.77
N GLY A 45 5.36 -12.73 8.64
CA GLY A 45 5.66 -11.97 7.42
C GLY A 45 5.61 -10.47 7.69
N VAL A 46 5.95 -9.65 6.69
CA VAL A 46 6.02 -8.18 6.80
C VAL A 46 4.80 -7.59 7.53
N THR A 47 4.99 -7.18 8.80
CA THR A 47 3.91 -6.68 9.66
C THR A 47 3.73 -5.16 9.55
N LEU A 48 4.78 -4.44 9.12
CA LEU A 48 4.74 -3.00 8.97
C LEU A 48 5.63 -2.53 7.81
N VAL A 49 5.02 -1.82 6.87
CA VAL A 49 5.68 -1.08 5.79
C VAL A 49 5.11 0.32 5.75
N SER A 50 5.96 1.28 5.43
CA SER A 50 5.55 2.67 5.28
C SER A 50 6.02 3.21 3.93
N GLY A 51 5.29 4.18 3.41
CA GLY A 51 5.61 4.75 2.12
C GLY A 51 4.62 5.79 1.66
N LEU A 52 4.94 6.40 0.52
CA LEU A 52 4.09 7.43 -0.07
C LEU A 52 2.78 6.80 -0.53
N SER A 53 1.66 7.41 -0.13
CA SER A 53 0.34 7.08 -0.64
C SER A 53 -0.19 8.22 -1.51
N THR A 54 -0.85 7.87 -2.60
CA THR A 54 -1.56 8.82 -3.46
C THR A 54 -2.98 8.32 -3.69
N LEU A 55 -3.97 9.22 -3.56
CA LEU A 55 -5.36 8.95 -3.90
C LEU A 55 -5.75 9.79 -5.11
N LEU A 56 -6.13 9.11 -6.19
CA LEU A 56 -6.69 9.74 -7.39
C LEU A 56 -8.20 9.46 -7.42
N ILE A 57 -8.99 10.53 -7.50
CA ILE A 57 -10.44 10.45 -7.66
C ILE A 57 -10.78 10.89 -9.08
N THR A 58 -11.52 10.06 -9.80
CA THR A 58 -12.03 10.35 -11.14
C THR A 58 -13.55 10.53 -11.04
N PRO A 59 -14.06 11.78 -11.15
CA PRO A 59 -15.48 12.10 -11.02
C PRO A 59 -16.38 11.37 -12.01
#